data_AF-A0A1L6JBB2-F1
#
_entry.id   AF-A0A1L6JBB2-F1
#
_cell.length_a   1.000
_cell.length_b   1.000
_cell.length_c   1.000
_cell.angle_alpha   90.00
_cell.angle_beta   90.00
_cell.angle_gamma   90.00
#
_symmetry.space_group_name_H-M   'P 1'
#
loop_
_entity.id
_entity.type
_entity.pdbx_description
1 polymer ?
#
loop_
_entity_poly.entity_id
_entity_poly.type
_entity_poly.pdbx_seq_one_letter_code
_entity_poly.pdbx_strand_id
1 'polypeptide(L)'
;MSPSLIRPDLLLPLAVNFVAMVILPAKLGFSGASVPIFLAYAALSGALLTLAGDLRYLRTVFSRRDVRGYLLARILIVATAGAIPFIVARSLTQ
;
A
#
# COMPACT_ATOMS: atom_id res chain seq x y z
N MET A 1 -6.00 0.95 35.23
CA MET A 1 -6.03 1.77 33.99
C MET A 1 -5.85 0.83 32.82
N SER A 2 -6.90 0.60 32.03
CA SER A 2 -6.86 -0.24 30.83
C SER A 2 -5.87 0.39 29.85
N PRO A 3 -4.81 -0.29 29.39
CA PRO A 3 -3.95 0.27 28.36
C PRO A 3 -4.83 0.53 27.13
N SER A 4 -4.80 1.77 26.61
CA SER A 4 -5.49 2.10 25.37
C SER A 4 -4.95 1.19 24.27
N LEU A 5 -5.80 0.31 23.73
CA LEU A 5 -5.47 -0.65 22.68
C LEU A 5 -4.96 0.00 21.38
N ILE A 6 -5.14 1.32 21.24
CA ILE A 6 -4.79 2.08 20.05
C ILE A 6 -3.74 3.11 20.45
N ARG A 7 -2.49 2.92 19.97
CA ARG A 7 -1.48 3.97 20.05
C ARG A 7 -1.78 5.01 18.96
N PRO A 8 -2.06 6.27 19.29
CA PRO A 8 -2.42 7.30 18.31
C PRO A 8 -1.32 7.50 17.25
N ASP A 9 -0.06 7.26 17.60
CA ASP A 9 1.09 7.32 16.70
C ASP A 9 1.00 6.33 15.52
N LEU A 10 0.21 5.26 15.65
CA LEU A 10 0.01 4.24 14.63
C LEU A 10 -1.20 4.52 13.72
N LEU A 11 -2.07 5.45 14.09
CA LEU A 11 -3.28 5.77 13.32
C LEU A 11 -2.95 6.39 11.97
N LEU A 12 -1.97 7.30 11.93
CA LEU A 12 -1.59 7.98 10.69
C LEU A 12 -0.96 7.01 9.67
N PRO A 13 0.05 6.18 10.02
CA PRO A 13 0.55 5.14 9.13
C PRO A 13 -0.54 4.16 8.67
N LEU A 14 -1.46 3.77 9.57
CA LEU A 14 -2.56 2.88 9.23
C LEU A 14 -3.50 3.52 8.21
N ALA A 15 -3.89 4.78 8.41
CA ALA A 15 -4.74 5.53 7.49
C ALA A 15 -4.10 5.68 6.12
N VAL A 16 -2.81 6.02 6.06
CA VAL A 16 -2.06 6.13 4.79
C VAL A 16 -2.05 4.79 4.04
N ASN A 17 -1.82 3.69 4.75
CA ASN A 17 -1.87 2.36 4.14
C ASN A 17 -3.27 2.00 3.64
N PHE A 18 -4.30 2.31 4.42
CA PHE A 18 -5.69 2.08 4.01
C PHE A 18 -6.05 2.87 2.75
N VAL A 19 -5.68 4.16 2.68
CA VAL A 19 -5.91 5.00 1.50
C VAL A 19 -5.22 4.42 0.28
N ALA A 20 -3.96 4.01 0.41
CA ALA A 20 -3.17 3.46 -0.70
C ALA A 20 -3.60 2.06 -1.14
N MET A 21 -4.07 1.22 -0.22
CA MET A 21 -4.43 -0.17 -0.54
C MET A 21 -5.90 -0.33 -0.90
N VAL A 22 -6.78 0.62 -0.53
CA VAL A 22 -8.23 0.46 -0.70
C VAL A 22 -8.84 1.60 -1.48
N ILE A 23 -8.71 2.83 -0.98
CA ILE A 23 -9.44 3.99 -1.54
C ILE A 23 -8.94 4.35 -2.93
N LEU A 24 -7.61 4.43 -3.11
CA LEU A 24 -7.01 4.80 -4.39
C LEU A 24 -7.21 3.72 -5.46
N PRO A 25 -7.02 2.42 -5.19
CA PRO A 25 -7.38 1.36 -6.13
C PRO A 25 -8.86 1.38 -6.55
N ALA A 26 -9.79 1.59 -5.61
CA ALA A 26 -11.21 1.73 -5.94
C ALA A 26 -11.46 2.93 -6.86
N LYS A 27 -10.84 4.09 -6.57
CA LYS A 27 -10.93 5.28 -7.44
C LYS A 27 -10.41 5.02 -8.85
N LEU A 28 -9.29 4.30 -9.00
CA LEU A 28 -8.77 3.89 -10.31
C LEU A 28 -9.73 2.95 -11.04
N GLY A 29 -10.40 2.06 -10.32
CA GLY A 29 -11.44 1.19 -10.88
C GLY A 29 -12.61 2.01 -11.42
N PHE A 30 -13.13 2.95 -10.62
CA PHE A 30 -14.22 3.85 -11.03
C PHE A 30 -13.85 4.78 -12.20
N SER A 31 -12.58 5.13 -12.35
CA SER A 31 -12.14 5.97 -13.48
C SER A 31 -12.01 5.19 -14.79
N GLY A 32 -12.30 3.87 -14.80
CA GLY A 32 -12.12 3.01 -15.97
C GLY A 32 -10.65 2.77 -16.32
N ALA A 33 -9.72 2.93 -15.36
CA ALA A 33 -8.29 2.71 -15.63
C ALA A 33 -8.02 1.27 -16.07
N SER A 34 -7.06 1.10 -16.98
CA SER A 34 -6.65 -0.22 -17.45
C SER A 34 -5.90 -1.00 -16.36
N VAL A 35 -5.86 -2.33 -16.48
CA VAL A 35 -5.12 -3.18 -15.52
C VAL A 35 -3.64 -2.82 -15.46
N PRO A 36 -2.95 -2.52 -16.58
CA PRO A 36 -1.57 -2.04 -16.53
C PRO A 36 -1.38 -0.76 -15.71
N ILE A 37 -2.32 0.20 -15.76
CA ILE A 37 -2.25 1.42 -14.94
C ILE A 37 -2.35 1.08 -13.45
N PHE A 38 -3.24 0.16 -13.07
CA PHE A 38 -3.35 -0.31 -11.70
C PHE A 38 -2.05 -0.99 -11.22
N LEU A 39 -1.43 -1.84 -12.05
CA LEU A 39 -0.17 -2.50 -11.70
C LEU A 39 0.98 -1.49 -11.55
N ALA A 40 1.06 -0.48 -12.41
CA ALA A 40 2.03 0.60 -12.29
C ALA A 40 1.80 1.39 -10.99
N TYR A 41 0.55 1.70 -10.66
CA TYR A 41 0.18 2.32 -9.39
C TYR A 41 0.62 1.48 -8.18
N ALA A 42 0.38 0.17 -8.20
CA ALA A 42 0.75 -0.72 -7.11
C ALA A 42 2.26 -0.80 -6.90
N ALA A 43 3.03 -0.84 -8.00
CA ALA A 43 4.49 -0.80 -7.95
C ALA A 43 5.01 0.52 -7.34
N LEU A 44 4.50 1.66 -7.82
CA LEU A 44 4.90 2.98 -7.32
C LEU A 44 4.50 3.18 -5.86
N SER A 45 3.28 2.82 -5.49
CA SER A 45 2.78 2.96 -4.11
C SER A 45 3.51 2.02 -3.16
N GLY A 46 3.79 0.78 -3.57
CA GLY A 46 4.60 -0.15 -2.80
C GLY A 46 6.01 0.40 -2.55
N ALA A 47 6.64 1.01 -3.55
CA ALA A 47 7.94 1.65 -3.42
C ALA A 47 7.91 2.89 -2.51
N LEU A 48 6.92 3.77 -2.68
CA LEU A 48 6.77 4.97 -1.87
C LEU A 48 6.46 4.66 -0.40
N LEU A 49 5.58 3.69 -0.13
CA LEU A 49 5.28 3.25 1.23
C LEU A 49 6.49 2.58 1.88
N THR A 50 7.28 1.84 1.10
CA THR A 50 8.58 1.31 1.55
C THR A 50 9.49 2.47 1.94
N LEU A 51 9.71 3.46 1.08
CA LEU A 51 10.57 4.61 1.40
C LEU A 51 10.07 5.43 2.59
N ALA A 52 8.75 5.64 2.70
CA ALA A 52 8.12 6.44 3.75
C ALA A 52 8.16 5.74 5.12
N GLY A 53 8.00 4.41 5.15
CA GLY A 53 8.10 3.63 6.38
C GLY A 53 9.54 3.44 6.87
N ASP A 54 10.53 3.62 5.99
CA ASP A 54 11.77 2.87 6.08
C ASP A 54 13.02 3.70 5.77
N LEU A 55 13.06 4.95 6.24
CA LEU A 55 14.33 5.66 6.43
C LEU A 55 14.84 5.61 7.89
N ARG A 56 13.94 5.44 8.86
CA ARG A 56 14.30 5.42 10.29
C ARG A 56 14.53 4.01 10.86
N TYR A 57 13.86 2.99 10.32
CA TYR A 57 13.94 1.60 10.82
C TYR A 57 14.89 0.73 9.97
N LEU A 58 14.86 0.88 8.65
CA LEU A 58 15.73 0.21 7.67
C LEU A 58 17.23 0.40 7.94
N ARG A 59 17.61 1.59 8.42
CA ARG A 59 19.01 1.96 8.70
C ARG A 59 19.59 1.22 9.91
N THR A 60 18.73 0.75 10.82
CA THR A 60 19.12 0.06 12.06
C THR A 60 19.02 -1.46 11.98
N VAL A 61 18.24 -2.02 11.04
CA VAL A 61 17.88 -3.45 11.05
C VAL A 61 18.40 -4.23 9.83
N PHE A 62 18.55 -3.61 8.66
CA PHE A 62 18.81 -4.37 7.43
C PHE A 62 20.20 -4.12 6.83
N SER A 63 20.98 -5.21 6.76
CA SER A 63 22.08 -5.34 5.81
C SER A 63 21.51 -5.21 4.39
N ARG A 64 22.21 -4.49 3.50
CA ARG A 64 21.75 -4.06 2.16
C ARG A 64 21.18 -5.15 1.24
N ARG A 65 21.25 -6.45 1.60
CA ARG A 65 20.75 -7.58 0.81
C ARG A 65 19.23 -7.78 0.84
N ASP A 66 18.52 -7.32 1.87
CA ASP A 66 17.06 -7.61 2.01
C ASP A 66 16.13 -6.50 1.51
N VAL A 67 16.66 -5.32 1.16
CA VAL A 67 15.85 -4.17 0.72
C VAL A 67 15.02 -4.49 -0.52
N ARG A 68 15.60 -5.24 -1.47
CA ARG A 68 14.87 -5.66 -2.68
C ARG A 68 13.74 -6.63 -2.37
N GLY A 69 13.96 -7.57 -1.46
CA GLY A 69 12.93 -8.53 -1.04
C GLY A 69 11.78 -7.84 -0.32
N TYR A 70 12.09 -6.92 0.58
CA TYR A 70 11.10 -6.12 1.28
C TYR A 70 10.30 -5.22 0.34
N LEU A 71 10.97 -4.53 -0.59
CA LEU A 71 10.33 -3.72 -1.61
C LEU A 71 9.34 -4.53 -2.46
N LEU A 72 9.77 -5.71 -2.95
CA LEU A 72 8.92 -6.60 -3.73
C LEU A 72 7.72 -7.09 -2.90
N ALA A 73 7.94 -7.48 -1.64
CA ALA A 73 6.85 -7.85 -0.75
C ALA A 73 5.84 -6.71 -0.59
N ARG A 74 6.31 -5.47 -0.44
CA ARG A 74 5.41 -4.31 -0.31
C ARG A 74 4.58 -4.05 -1.56
N ILE A 75 5.21 -4.15 -2.74
CA ILE A 75 4.51 -4.04 -4.02
C ILE A 75 3.44 -5.13 -4.14
N LEU A 76 3.77 -6.38 -3.79
CA LEU A 76 2.83 -7.50 -3.82
C LEU A 76 1.66 -7.29 -2.85
N ILE A 77 1.91 -6.76 -1.66
CA ILE A 77 0.85 -6.44 -0.69
C ILE A 77 -0.09 -5.38 -1.27
N VAL A 78 0.43 -4.29 -1.84
CA VAL A 78 -0.42 -3.24 -2.45
C VAL A 78 -1.20 -3.79 -3.65
N ALA A 79 -0.57 -4.61 -4.49
CA ALA A 79 -1.21 -5.19 -5.66
C ALA A 79 -2.34 -6.15 -5.26
N THR A 80 -2.11 -7.05 -4.30
CA THR A 80 -3.11 -8.04 -3.87
C THR A 80 -4.23 -7.41 -3.06
N ALA A 81 -3.92 -6.54 -2.09
CA ALA A 81 -4.93 -5.84 -1.31
C ALA A 81 -5.76 -4.87 -2.17
N GLY A 82 -5.12 -4.18 -3.11
CA GLY A 82 -5.77 -3.23 -4.02
C GLY A 82 -6.53 -3.87 -5.19
N ALA A 83 -6.25 -5.12 -5.52
CA ALA A 83 -6.90 -5.79 -6.64
C ALA A 83 -8.42 -5.91 -6.44
N ILE A 84 -8.87 -6.30 -5.25
CA ILE A 84 -10.30 -6.48 -4.96
C ILE A 84 -11.06 -5.15 -5.11
N PRO A 85 -10.68 -4.04 -4.43
CA PRO A 85 -11.35 -2.75 -4.61
C PRO A 85 -11.31 -2.25 -6.06
N PHE A 86 -10.21 -2.44 -6.78
CA PHE A 86 -10.07 -2.05 -8.19
C PHE A 86 -11.04 -2.81 -9.10
N ILE A 87 -11.06 -4.14 -9.00
CA ILE A 87 -11.92 -5.00 -9.83
C ILE A 87 -13.39 -4.73 -9.53
N VAL A 88 -13.78 -4.65 -8.25
CA VAL A 88 -15.16 -4.38 -7.85
C VAL A 88 -15.59 -3.00 -8.37
N ALA A 89 -14.82 -1.95 -8.12
CA ALA A 89 -15.18 -0.60 -8.57
C ALA A 89 -15.28 -0.52 -10.11
N ARG A 90 -14.38 -1.18 -10.83
CA ARG A 90 -14.43 -1.26 -12.30
C ARG A 90 -15.67 -1.99 -12.80
N SER A 91 -16.07 -3.10 -12.15
CA SER A 91 -17.26 -3.86 -12.53
C SER A 91 -18.57 -3.10 -12.37
N LEU A 92 -18.59 -2.06 -11.50
CA LEU A 92 -19.75 -1.18 -11.31
C LEU A 92 -19.83 -0.06 -12.37
N THR A 93 -18.82 0.08 -13.22
CA THR A 93 -18.74 1.13 -14.26
C THR A 93 -18.84 0.58 -15.69
N GLN A 94 -18.89 -0.75 -15.84
CA GLN A 94 -19.12 -1.44 -17.11
C GLN A 94 -20.60 -1.81 -17.24
#